data_AF-A0A8J7KDP6-F1
#
_entry.id   AF-A0A8J7KDP6-F1
#
_cell.length_a   1.000
_cell.length_b   1.000
_cell.length_c   1.000
_cell.angle_alpha   90.00
_cell.angle_beta   90.00
_cell.angle_gamma   90.00
#
_symmetry.space_group_name_H-M   'P 1'
#
loop_
_entity.id
_entity.type
_entity.pdbx_description
1 polymer ?
#
loop_
_entity_poly.entity_id
_entity_poly.type
_entity_poly.pdbx_seq_one_letter_code
_entity_poly.pdbx_strand_id
1 'polypeptide(L)'
;MHAAIAEIIDVARRTAALEADDELDPPGGPAGEEAVARAVRRFGDKLSPAYLDFLRQHDGWSDCPWGMRLFSVDELCGEVGEWAKGMLEDLDDDGEMPAELTDAVVIGKCDNTAQTLLLVGSGEVVDFLYEEDCRYPDLNGYLADVLEMVRDVLRATEREQRSAAEQTDPGWRAEAESTLLAELRAELADAPSEGRPAGPPVPASPGGERPAPVTPAELVHRDGDGTELAYVRLNLVLYLGAYPSREELVGAFRAFRRHFPVDGDLIWGLPARFYVKQNRAADPDSEEWADAVRADGSGMYGIRLAIGDHVLNLCGVPDNDDGEPRAAFCEVMLPVDADPRRLVALAAELAELLPVRSGHGGFSAYASSSAQRSAYREIFRWCRRFLGLDVGHLDGWLVSARRWVLGAGWLTVLGPTFATVLAERGGAPTFADPTIEVRDLRGGGVLIRAGAAPTLGDVARARFPHAQAEVDHYLEPLKLTRWTHTALLMMGDSAWQVGGDELPGGFYDHRMTGAWLRRLLDPAAFLGPSVLDRGAALRHRTERPALHRVDDLGLAGPASAASAASHV
;
A
#
# COMPACT_ATOMS: atom_id res chain seq x y z
N MET A 1 14.20 -36.31 -10.71
CA MET A 1 14.12 -36.06 -9.26
C MET A 1 15.39 -35.52 -8.62
N HIS A 2 16.41 -36.32 -8.28
CA HIS A 2 17.57 -35.87 -7.46
C HIS A 2 18.28 -34.62 -8.00
N ALA A 3 18.50 -34.55 -9.32
CA ALA A 3 19.07 -33.36 -9.96
C ALA A 3 18.19 -32.11 -9.80
N ALA A 4 16.85 -32.25 -9.91
CA ALA A 4 15.92 -31.14 -9.72
C ALA A 4 15.90 -30.67 -8.26
N ILE A 5 15.90 -31.58 -7.30
CA ILE A 5 15.98 -31.25 -5.85
C ILE A 5 17.28 -30.52 -5.54
N ALA A 6 18.42 -31.02 -6.02
CA ALA A 6 19.71 -30.37 -5.81
C ALA A 6 19.74 -28.96 -6.41
N GLU A 7 19.11 -28.78 -7.58
CA GLU A 7 19.01 -27.47 -8.21
C GLU A 7 18.04 -26.53 -7.48
N ILE A 8 16.89 -27.02 -7.01
CA ILE A 8 15.96 -26.24 -6.17
C ILE A 8 16.70 -25.68 -4.95
N ILE A 9 17.49 -26.51 -4.25
CA ILE A 9 18.26 -26.09 -3.08
C ILE A 9 19.31 -25.03 -3.45
N ASP A 10 20.01 -25.20 -4.58
CA ASP A 10 21.01 -24.23 -5.04
C ASP A 10 20.37 -22.86 -5.36
N VAL A 11 19.28 -22.86 -6.14
CA VAL A 11 18.57 -21.64 -6.53
C VAL A 11 17.93 -20.98 -5.30
N ALA A 12 17.36 -21.75 -4.38
CA ALA A 12 16.79 -21.22 -3.16
C ALA A 12 17.86 -20.64 -2.22
N ARG A 13 19.02 -21.29 -2.06
CA ARG A 13 20.16 -20.72 -1.30
C ARG A 13 20.67 -19.42 -1.89
N ARG A 14 20.75 -19.33 -3.23
CA ARG A 14 21.11 -18.07 -3.90
C ARG A 14 20.08 -16.97 -3.64
N THR A 15 18.80 -17.32 -3.66
CA THR A 15 17.70 -16.39 -3.34
C THR A 15 17.80 -15.92 -1.89
N ALA A 16 17.90 -16.85 -0.93
CA ALA A 16 18.08 -16.55 0.49
C ALA A 16 19.33 -15.70 0.75
N ALA A 17 20.43 -15.93 0.03
CA ALA A 17 21.64 -15.11 0.14
C ALA A 17 21.42 -13.67 -0.36
N LEU A 18 20.63 -13.46 -1.41
CA LEU A 18 20.26 -12.12 -1.89
C LEU A 18 19.30 -11.41 -0.92
N GLU A 19 18.37 -12.16 -0.33
CA GLU A 19 17.37 -11.65 0.61
C GLU A 19 17.88 -11.62 2.05
N ALA A 20 19.09 -12.13 2.30
CA ALA A 20 19.66 -12.46 3.61
C ALA A 20 18.61 -13.04 4.58
N ASP A 21 17.87 -14.01 4.04
CA ASP A 21 16.95 -14.86 4.79
C ASP A 21 17.68 -16.12 5.29
N ASP A 22 17.03 -16.88 6.17
CA ASP A 22 17.55 -18.14 6.66
C ASP A 22 17.67 -19.14 5.49
N GLU A 23 18.75 -19.93 5.48
CA GLU A 23 18.93 -20.95 4.45
C GLU A 23 17.86 -22.05 4.60
N LEU A 24 17.26 -22.46 3.47
CA LEU A 24 16.30 -23.57 3.48
C LEU A 24 16.96 -24.85 4.02
N ASP A 25 16.23 -25.56 4.89
CA ASP A 25 16.65 -26.88 5.30
C ASP A 25 16.64 -27.83 4.09
N PRO A 26 17.71 -28.62 3.88
CA PRO A 26 17.71 -29.62 2.83
C PRO A 26 16.64 -30.69 3.14
N PRO A 27 16.18 -31.43 2.12
CA PRO A 27 15.33 -32.58 2.34
C PRO A 27 15.99 -33.58 3.29
N GLY A 28 15.15 -34.36 3.97
CA GLY A 28 15.61 -35.41 4.88
C GLY A 28 16.57 -36.39 4.20
N GLY A 29 17.35 -37.11 4.99
CA GLY A 29 18.15 -38.22 4.46
C GLY A 29 17.25 -39.33 3.90
N PRO A 30 17.81 -40.33 3.20
CA PRO A 30 17.09 -41.50 2.73
C PRO A 30 16.25 -42.19 3.81
N ALA A 31 14.98 -42.51 3.52
CA ALA A 31 14.18 -43.33 4.42
C ALA A 31 14.74 -44.77 4.48
N GLY A 32 14.79 -45.34 5.69
CA GLY A 32 15.18 -46.74 5.85
C GLY A 32 14.20 -47.70 5.16
N GLU A 33 14.68 -48.86 4.70
CA GLU A 33 13.85 -49.84 4.00
C GLU A 33 12.59 -50.25 4.79
N GLU A 34 12.72 -50.37 6.12
CA GLU A 34 11.59 -50.68 7.01
C GLU A 34 10.54 -49.57 7.05
N ALA A 35 10.98 -48.31 7.01
CA ALA A 35 10.11 -47.14 6.98
C ALA A 35 9.32 -47.10 5.65
N VAL A 36 10.02 -47.27 4.51
CA VAL A 36 9.36 -47.36 3.20
C VAL A 36 8.40 -48.55 3.15
N ALA A 37 8.80 -49.71 3.69
CA ALA A 37 7.92 -50.88 3.75
C ALA A 37 6.69 -50.63 4.64
N ARG A 38 6.80 -49.81 5.68
CA ARG A 38 5.66 -49.38 6.52
C ARG A 38 4.70 -48.49 5.73
N ALA A 39 5.20 -47.51 4.97
CA ALA A 39 4.37 -46.71 4.07
C ALA A 39 3.64 -47.59 3.04
N VAL A 40 4.37 -48.50 2.37
CA VAL A 40 3.77 -49.45 1.41
C VAL A 40 2.73 -50.36 2.07
N ARG A 41 2.96 -50.83 3.30
CA ARG A 41 1.94 -51.62 4.03
C ARG A 41 0.68 -50.82 4.35
N ARG A 42 0.83 -49.53 4.68
CA ARG A 42 -0.29 -48.67 5.05
C ARG A 42 -1.11 -48.22 3.84
N PHE A 43 -0.43 -47.83 2.77
CA PHE A 43 -1.06 -47.22 1.60
C PHE A 43 -1.20 -48.18 0.41
N GLY A 44 -0.52 -49.33 0.41
CA GLY A 44 -0.61 -50.31 -0.68
C GLY A 44 -0.06 -49.77 -1.99
N ASP A 45 -0.84 -49.94 -3.06
CA ASP A 45 -0.60 -49.44 -4.40
C ASP A 45 -1.02 -47.96 -4.59
N LYS A 46 -1.52 -47.30 -3.54
CA LYS A 46 -1.90 -45.88 -3.58
C LYS A 46 -0.70 -44.94 -3.74
N LEU A 47 0.51 -45.35 -3.36
CA LEU A 47 1.71 -44.54 -3.52
C LEU A 47 2.34 -44.78 -4.90
N SER A 48 2.54 -43.71 -5.65
CA SER A 48 3.17 -43.78 -6.97
C SER A 48 4.64 -44.22 -6.85
N PRO A 49 5.19 -44.90 -7.87
CA PRO A 49 6.60 -45.25 -7.90
C PRO A 49 7.53 -44.03 -7.72
N ALA A 50 7.17 -42.88 -8.31
CA ALA A 50 7.94 -41.64 -8.20
C ALA A 50 8.03 -41.13 -6.75
N TYR A 51 6.92 -41.18 -5.99
CA TYR A 51 6.92 -40.75 -4.58
C TYR A 51 7.64 -41.75 -3.66
N LEU A 52 7.54 -43.06 -3.93
CA LEU A 52 8.34 -44.06 -3.21
C LEU A 52 9.83 -43.88 -3.47
N ASP A 53 10.22 -43.54 -4.70
CA ASP A 53 11.61 -43.22 -5.02
C ASP A 53 12.08 -41.94 -4.33
N PHE A 54 11.18 -40.95 -4.15
CA PHE A 54 11.47 -39.76 -3.36
C PHE A 54 11.81 -40.14 -1.93
N LEU A 55 10.93 -40.89 -1.23
CA LEU A 55 11.16 -41.31 0.15
C LEU A 55 12.47 -42.10 0.32
N ARG A 56 12.81 -42.97 -0.64
CA ARG A 56 14.07 -43.73 -0.64
C ARG A 56 15.32 -42.86 -0.77
N GLN A 57 15.20 -41.67 -1.33
CA GLN A 57 16.31 -40.72 -1.51
C GLN A 57 16.28 -39.60 -0.47
N HIS A 58 15.08 -39.23 -0.04
CA HIS A 58 14.73 -38.03 0.71
C HIS A 58 13.48 -38.32 1.58
N ASP A 59 13.66 -38.61 2.87
CA ASP A 59 12.56 -38.90 3.80
C ASP A 59 11.83 -37.61 4.22
N GLY A 60 11.07 -37.05 3.28
CA GLY A 60 10.39 -35.78 3.42
C GLY A 60 11.28 -34.57 3.17
N TRP A 61 10.64 -33.40 3.21
CA TRP A 61 11.28 -32.09 3.09
C TRP A 61 10.47 -31.09 3.91
N SER A 62 10.98 -30.75 5.10
CA SER A 62 10.28 -29.92 6.08
C SER A 62 10.16 -28.45 5.68
N ASP A 63 11.08 -27.99 4.84
CA ASP A 63 11.24 -26.60 4.40
C ASP A 63 11.47 -26.56 2.88
N CYS A 64 10.52 -27.12 2.14
CA CYS A 64 10.47 -26.96 0.70
C CYS A 64 10.12 -25.47 0.42
N PRO A 65 10.65 -24.84 -0.65
CA PRO A 65 10.48 -23.41 -0.90
C PRO A 65 9.04 -22.88 -0.66
N TRP A 66 8.93 -21.64 -0.15
CA TRP A 66 7.67 -20.95 0.23
C TRP A 66 6.83 -21.65 1.31
N GLY A 67 7.49 -22.26 2.29
CA GLY A 67 6.79 -22.87 3.43
C GLY A 67 6.07 -24.18 3.06
N MET A 68 6.30 -24.69 1.85
CA MET A 68 5.82 -25.99 1.45
C MET A 68 6.55 -27.08 2.24
N ARG A 69 5.84 -28.17 2.49
CA ARG A 69 6.39 -29.33 3.18
C ARG A 69 5.97 -30.59 2.45
N LEU A 70 6.94 -31.44 2.11
CA LEU A 70 6.69 -32.81 1.64
C LEU A 70 6.85 -33.77 2.81
N PHE A 71 5.84 -34.62 3.04
CA PHE A 71 5.82 -35.48 4.22
C PHE A 71 6.92 -36.54 4.18
N SER A 72 7.55 -36.74 5.33
CA SER A 72 8.34 -37.93 5.63
C SER A 72 7.44 -39.16 5.81
N VAL A 73 8.03 -40.35 5.85
CA VAL A 73 7.29 -41.59 6.14
C VAL A 73 6.58 -41.51 7.49
N ASP A 74 7.25 -40.97 8.52
CA ASP A 74 6.69 -40.88 9.88
C ASP A 74 5.47 -39.95 9.92
N GLU A 75 5.52 -38.83 9.20
CA GLU A 75 4.38 -37.92 9.09
C GLU A 75 3.23 -38.53 8.30
N LEU A 76 3.54 -39.11 7.13
CA LEU A 76 2.58 -39.76 6.27
C LEU A 76 1.84 -40.90 7.00
N CYS A 77 2.53 -41.65 7.85
CA CYS A 77 1.97 -42.77 8.59
C CYS A 77 1.43 -42.42 9.99
N GLY A 78 1.70 -41.20 10.47
CA GLY A 78 1.45 -40.75 11.84
C GLY A 78 0.31 -39.73 11.96
N GLU A 79 0.35 -38.94 13.04
CA GLU A 79 -0.71 -37.97 13.36
C GLU A 79 -0.91 -36.90 12.29
N VAL A 80 0.16 -36.47 11.61
CA VAL A 80 0.08 -35.46 10.53
C VAL A 80 -0.70 -36.00 9.33
N GLY A 81 -0.45 -37.24 8.92
CA GLY A 81 -1.20 -37.89 7.84
C GLY A 81 -2.67 -38.13 8.20
N GLU A 82 -2.98 -38.49 9.46
CA GLU A 82 -4.36 -38.60 9.92
C GLU A 82 -5.09 -37.25 9.94
N TRP A 83 -4.41 -36.19 10.40
CA TRP A 83 -4.94 -34.82 10.36
C TRP A 83 -5.24 -34.39 8.92
N ALA A 84 -4.29 -34.59 8.01
CA ALA A 84 -4.44 -34.18 6.61
C ALA A 84 -5.58 -34.94 5.90
N LYS A 85 -5.77 -36.21 6.25
CA LYS A 85 -6.92 -37.00 5.80
C LYS A 85 -8.25 -36.44 6.32
N GLY A 86 -8.32 -36.11 7.62
CA GLY A 86 -9.51 -35.49 8.20
C GLY A 86 -9.85 -34.15 7.53
N MET A 87 -8.84 -33.35 7.19
CA MET A 87 -9.03 -32.08 6.48
C MET A 87 -9.65 -32.26 5.09
N LEU A 88 -9.26 -33.30 4.34
CA LEU A 88 -9.90 -33.62 3.06
C LEU A 88 -11.33 -34.12 3.23
N GLU A 89 -11.61 -34.89 4.28
CA GLU A 89 -12.97 -35.35 4.61
C GLU A 89 -13.88 -34.16 4.94
N ASP A 90 -13.38 -33.18 5.70
CA ASP A 90 -14.13 -31.96 6.02
C ASP A 90 -14.46 -31.13 4.75
N LEU A 91 -13.55 -31.08 3.76
CA LEU A 91 -13.79 -30.40 2.47
C LEU A 91 -14.77 -31.15 1.55
N ASP A 92 -14.83 -32.49 1.66
CA ASP A 92 -15.82 -33.31 0.94
C ASP A 92 -17.24 -33.08 1.47
N ASP A 93 -17.38 -32.93 2.80
CA ASP A 93 -18.66 -32.70 3.45
C ASP A 93 -19.36 -31.41 2.98
N ASP A 94 -18.59 -30.40 2.57
CA ASP A 94 -19.08 -29.16 1.98
C ASP A 94 -19.41 -29.29 0.47
N GLY A 95 -19.09 -30.42 -0.15
CA GLY A 95 -19.30 -30.70 -1.58
C GLY A 95 -18.42 -29.88 -2.52
N GLU A 96 -17.35 -29.29 -1.98
CA GLU A 96 -16.41 -28.44 -2.73
C GLU A 96 -15.31 -29.27 -3.41
N MET A 97 -15.07 -30.50 -2.94
CA MET A 97 -14.01 -31.37 -3.48
C MET A 97 -14.49 -32.22 -4.68
N PRO A 98 -13.75 -32.23 -5.82
CA PRO A 98 -14.01 -33.16 -6.91
C PRO A 98 -13.93 -34.62 -6.44
N ALA A 99 -14.87 -35.46 -6.91
CA ALA A 99 -14.96 -36.87 -6.52
C ALA A 99 -13.72 -37.73 -6.84
N GLU A 100 -12.81 -37.23 -7.67
CA GLU A 100 -11.53 -37.88 -7.97
C GLU A 100 -10.43 -37.58 -6.93
N LEU A 101 -10.60 -36.52 -6.12
CA LEU A 101 -9.66 -36.15 -5.06
C LEU A 101 -10.00 -36.80 -3.71
N THR A 102 -11.22 -37.32 -3.52
CA THR A 102 -11.69 -37.95 -2.26
C THR A 102 -10.82 -39.13 -1.83
N ASP A 103 -10.22 -39.83 -2.79
CA ASP A 103 -9.34 -40.98 -2.53
C ASP A 103 -7.85 -40.63 -2.52
N ALA A 104 -7.49 -39.37 -2.75
CA ALA A 104 -6.10 -38.93 -2.85
C ALA A 104 -5.33 -39.08 -1.53
N VAL A 105 -4.02 -39.20 -1.63
CA VAL A 105 -3.11 -39.21 -0.48
C VAL A 105 -2.49 -37.82 -0.34
N VAL A 106 -2.67 -37.16 0.80
CA VAL A 106 -1.92 -35.93 1.08
C VAL A 106 -0.45 -36.28 1.27
N ILE A 107 0.41 -35.75 0.41
CA ILE A 107 1.86 -35.93 0.45
C ILE A 107 2.61 -34.65 0.83
N GLY A 108 1.89 -33.53 0.97
CA GLY A 108 2.46 -32.28 1.43
C GLY A 108 1.45 -31.22 1.87
N LYS A 109 1.94 -30.20 2.57
CA LYS A 109 1.15 -29.08 3.10
C LYS A 109 1.92 -27.77 2.99
N CYS A 110 1.21 -26.64 3.03
CA CYS A 110 1.79 -25.34 3.33
C CYS A 110 1.05 -24.76 4.54
N ASP A 111 1.81 -24.30 5.53
CA ASP A 111 1.29 -23.89 6.83
C ASP A 111 0.33 -24.92 7.45
N ASN A 112 -0.96 -24.57 7.53
CA ASN A 112 -2.02 -25.38 8.11
C ASN A 112 -3.01 -25.91 7.06
N THR A 113 -2.63 -25.90 5.78
CA THR A 113 -3.49 -26.35 4.68
C THR A 113 -2.82 -27.51 3.94
N ALA A 114 -3.51 -28.64 3.79
CA ALA A 114 -3.06 -29.70 2.88
C ALA A 114 -3.03 -29.14 1.45
N GLN A 115 -1.86 -29.17 0.84
CA GLN A 115 -1.64 -28.49 -0.44
C GLN A 115 -1.26 -29.46 -1.56
N THR A 116 -0.54 -30.55 -1.25
CA THR A 116 -0.02 -31.45 -2.29
C THR A 116 -0.68 -32.82 -2.17
N LEU A 117 -1.51 -33.18 -3.14
CA LEU A 117 -2.26 -34.42 -3.19
C LEU A 117 -1.68 -35.38 -4.23
N LEU A 118 -1.64 -36.67 -3.93
CA LEU A 118 -1.25 -37.74 -4.83
C LEU A 118 -2.46 -38.58 -5.21
N LEU A 119 -2.83 -38.56 -6.49
CA LEU A 119 -4.00 -39.29 -6.99
C LEU A 119 -3.73 -40.80 -7.07
N VAL A 120 -4.65 -41.55 -6.48
CA VAL A 120 -4.58 -43.01 -6.46
C VAL A 120 -4.84 -43.57 -7.85
N GLY A 121 -3.99 -44.49 -8.28
CA GLY A 121 -4.12 -45.19 -9.57
C GLY A 121 -3.44 -44.47 -10.74
N SER A 122 -3.55 -43.14 -10.85
CA SER A 122 -2.83 -42.38 -11.88
C SER A 122 -1.40 -42.01 -11.46
N GLY A 123 -1.18 -41.77 -10.17
CA GLY A 123 0.09 -41.28 -9.64
C GLY A 123 0.36 -39.81 -9.92
N GLU A 124 -0.63 -39.09 -10.46
CA GLU A 124 -0.61 -37.65 -10.67
C GLU A 124 -0.50 -36.92 -9.34
N VAL A 125 0.14 -35.75 -9.36
CA VAL A 125 0.20 -34.85 -8.21
C VAL A 125 -0.70 -33.65 -8.49
N VAL A 126 -1.53 -33.27 -7.53
CA VAL A 126 -2.39 -32.09 -7.61
C VAL A 126 -1.92 -31.08 -6.57
N ASP A 127 -1.69 -29.85 -7.00
CA ASP A 127 -1.53 -28.68 -6.13
C ASP A 127 -2.93 -28.11 -5.86
N PHE A 128 -3.30 -28.07 -4.59
CA PHE A 128 -4.66 -27.83 -4.13
C PHE A 128 -4.66 -26.78 -3.02
N LEU A 129 -5.21 -25.60 -3.28
CA LEU A 129 -5.37 -24.55 -2.28
C LEU A 129 -6.84 -24.12 -2.25
N TYR A 130 -7.66 -24.87 -1.51
CA TYR A 130 -9.14 -24.79 -1.50
C TYR A 130 -9.81 -25.17 -2.83
N GLU A 131 -9.15 -24.93 -3.95
CA GLU A 131 -9.48 -25.45 -5.28
C GLU A 131 -8.24 -26.05 -5.94
N GLU A 132 -8.45 -26.84 -7.00
CA GLU A 132 -7.36 -27.36 -7.81
C GLU A 132 -6.69 -26.23 -8.60
N ASP A 133 -5.44 -25.94 -8.28
CA ASP A 133 -4.64 -24.92 -8.96
C ASP A 133 -3.94 -25.53 -10.18
N CYS A 134 -3.23 -26.65 -9.97
CA CYS A 134 -2.46 -27.33 -11.01
C CYS A 134 -2.47 -28.86 -10.84
N ARG A 135 -2.32 -29.58 -11.97
CA ARG A 135 -2.19 -31.04 -12.02
C ARG A 135 -0.95 -31.46 -12.81
N TYR A 136 -0.17 -32.36 -12.23
CA TYR A 136 1.10 -32.84 -12.75
C TYR A 136 1.06 -34.35 -13.01
N PRO A 137 1.72 -34.85 -14.07
CA PRO A 137 1.71 -36.28 -14.39
C PRO A 137 2.26 -37.19 -13.28
N ASP A 138 3.22 -36.70 -12.49
CA ASP A 138 3.81 -37.38 -11.34
C ASP A 138 4.56 -36.36 -10.45
N LEU A 139 5.22 -36.84 -9.40
CA LEU A 139 6.04 -36.01 -8.52
C LEU A 139 7.22 -35.34 -9.23
N ASN A 140 7.77 -35.94 -10.31
CA ASN A 140 8.84 -35.30 -11.06
C ASN A 140 8.32 -34.08 -11.81
N GLY A 141 7.11 -34.16 -12.37
CA GLY A 141 6.42 -33.02 -12.99
C GLY A 141 6.21 -31.89 -11.98
N TYR A 142 5.70 -32.22 -10.79
CA TYR A 142 5.53 -31.26 -9.71
C TYR A 142 6.86 -30.59 -9.30
N LEU A 143 7.91 -31.37 -9.04
CA LEU A 143 9.22 -30.82 -8.66
C LEU A 143 9.89 -30.01 -9.79
N ALA A 144 9.59 -30.32 -11.05
CA ALA A 144 10.08 -29.51 -12.17
C ALA A 144 9.40 -28.15 -12.21
N ASP A 145 8.10 -28.10 -11.90
CA ASP A 145 7.35 -26.84 -11.79
C ASP A 145 7.84 -26.00 -10.60
N VAL A 146 8.01 -26.62 -9.42
CA VAL A 146 8.64 -25.97 -8.26
C VAL A 146 10.01 -25.39 -8.62
N LEU A 147 10.84 -26.11 -9.39
CA LEU A 147 12.13 -25.59 -9.84
C LEU A 147 11.99 -24.35 -10.75
N GLU A 148 11.06 -24.34 -11.69
CA GLU A 148 10.80 -23.16 -12.52
C GLU A 148 10.32 -21.98 -11.67
N MET A 149 9.42 -22.22 -10.71
CA MET A 149 8.98 -21.20 -9.76
C MET A 149 10.18 -20.60 -8.98
N VAL A 150 11.12 -21.41 -8.49
CA VAL A 150 12.30 -20.91 -7.74
C VAL A 150 13.25 -20.13 -8.63
N ARG A 151 13.40 -20.57 -9.89
CA ARG A 151 14.18 -19.82 -10.88
C ARG A 151 13.55 -18.48 -11.19
N ASP A 152 12.23 -18.40 -11.29
CA ASP A 152 11.52 -17.16 -11.59
C ASP A 152 11.57 -16.18 -10.43
N VAL A 153 11.45 -16.66 -9.18
CA VAL A 153 11.68 -15.82 -8.00
C VAL A 153 13.13 -15.33 -7.93
N LEU A 154 14.13 -16.19 -8.15
CA LEU A 154 15.52 -15.73 -8.21
C LEU A 154 15.74 -14.65 -9.28
N ARG A 155 15.18 -14.83 -10.48
CA ARG A 155 15.25 -13.82 -11.56
C ARG A 155 14.56 -12.53 -11.17
N ALA A 156 13.42 -12.61 -10.49
CA ALA A 156 12.71 -11.44 -9.97
C ALA A 156 13.57 -10.72 -8.94
N THR A 157 14.07 -11.40 -7.91
CA THR A 157 14.95 -10.81 -6.89
C THR A 157 16.21 -10.20 -7.52
N GLU A 158 16.88 -10.87 -8.47
CA GLU A 158 18.06 -10.33 -9.16
C GLU A 158 17.73 -9.05 -9.97
N ARG A 159 16.55 -9.00 -10.60
CA ARG A 159 16.07 -7.81 -11.32
C ARG A 159 15.77 -6.67 -10.35
N GLU A 160 15.12 -6.94 -9.22
CA GLU A 160 14.78 -5.93 -8.23
C GLU A 160 16.03 -5.33 -7.55
N GLN A 161 17.03 -6.16 -7.21
CA GLN A 161 18.31 -5.66 -6.71
C GLN A 161 18.99 -4.73 -7.72
N ARG A 162 18.93 -5.08 -9.01
CA ARG A 162 19.49 -4.25 -10.09
C ARG A 162 18.73 -2.94 -10.25
N SER A 163 17.40 -2.98 -10.24
CA SER A 163 16.55 -1.80 -10.29
C SER A 163 16.86 -0.85 -9.12
N ALA A 164 16.95 -1.38 -7.90
CA ALA A 164 17.34 -0.61 -6.73
C ALA A 164 18.73 0.04 -6.91
N ALA A 165 19.72 -0.71 -7.39
CA ALA A 165 21.06 -0.19 -7.64
C ALA A 165 21.05 0.93 -8.70
N GLU A 166 20.36 0.74 -9.82
CA GLU A 166 20.21 1.73 -10.88
C GLU A 166 19.52 3.02 -10.37
N GLN A 167 18.46 2.90 -9.57
CA GLN A 167 17.76 4.06 -9.02
C GLN A 167 18.58 4.84 -7.98
N THR A 168 19.59 4.22 -7.37
CA THR A 168 20.54 4.92 -6.49
C THR A 168 21.67 5.61 -7.25
N ASP A 169 21.82 5.37 -8.55
CA ASP A 169 22.84 6.01 -9.38
C ASP A 169 22.53 7.51 -9.60
N PRO A 170 23.49 8.42 -9.31
CA PRO A 170 23.26 9.85 -9.50
C PRO A 170 22.97 10.27 -10.95
N GLY A 171 23.55 9.57 -11.94
CA GLY A 171 23.34 9.84 -13.36
C GLY A 171 21.92 9.49 -13.79
N TRP A 172 21.45 8.30 -13.41
CA TRP A 172 20.06 7.88 -13.64
C TRP A 172 19.06 8.87 -13.03
N ARG A 173 19.30 9.30 -11.77
CA ARG A 173 18.41 10.27 -11.09
C ARG A 173 18.36 11.61 -11.80
N ALA A 174 19.50 12.13 -12.25
CA ALA A 174 19.56 13.39 -12.97
C ALA A 174 18.80 13.32 -14.31
N GLU A 175 18.90 12.20 -15.03
CA GLU A 175 18.13 11.95 -16.26
C GLU A 175 16.63 11.85 -15.99
N ALA A 176 16.23 11.11 -14.94
CA ALA A 176 14.84 10.96 -14.53
C ALA A 176 14.20 12.31 -14.16
N GLU A 177 14.90 13.14 -13.39
CA GLU A 177 14.43 14.48 -13.02
C GLU A 177 14.38 15.43 -14.23
N SER A 178 15.36 15.37 -15.12
CA SER A 178 15.35 16.14 -16.37
C SER A 178 14.15 15.76 -17.26
N THR A 179 13.85 14.46 -17.34
CA THR A 179 12.70 13.94 -18.09
C THR A 179 11.40 14.44 -17.49
N LEU A 180 11.22 14.30 -16.17
CA LEU A 180 10.04 14.79 -15.46
C LEU A 180 9.86 16.30 -15.64
N LEU A 181 10.93 17.09 -15.55
CA LEU A 181 10.88 18.53 -15.76
C LEU A 181 10.38 18.88 -17.18
N ALA A 182 10.85 18.16 -18.20
CA ALA A 182 10.41 18.36 -19.58
C ALA A 182 8.92 18.01 -19.76
N GLU A 183 8.48 16.90 -19.19
CA GLU A 183 7.07 16.47 -19.22
C GLU A 183 6.15 17.49 -18.55
N LEU A 184 6.49 17.96 -17.34
CA LEU A 184 5.70 18.96 -16.63
C LEU A 184 5.63 20.27 -17.39
N ARG A 185 6.73 20.73 -17.99
CA ARG A 185 6.71 21.94 -18.83
C ARG A 185 5.76 21.79 -20.01
N ALA A 186 5.77 20.64 -20.68
CA ALA A 186 4.87 20.37 -21.79
C ALA A 186 3.40 20.36 -21.33
N GLU A 187 3.09 19.62 -20.28
CA GLU A 187 1.74 19.48 -19.76
C GLU A 187 1.17 20.81 -19.23
N LEU A 188 2.01 21.62 -18.59
CA LEU A 188 1.60 22.92 -18.05
C LEU A 188 1.56 24.04 -19.08
N ALA A 189 2.25 23.92 -20.22
CA ALA A 189 2.12 24.87 -21.32
C ALA A 189 0.72 24.87 -21.93
N ASP A 190 0.07 23.70 -21.95
CA ASP A 190 -1.28 23.53 -22.50
C ASP A 190 -2.39 23.85 -21.48
N ALA A 191 -2.07 23.86 -20.18
CA ALA A 191 -3.03 24.14 -19.13
C ALA A 191 -3.48 25.62 -19.19
N PRO A 192 -4.78 25.89 -19.39
CA PRO A 192 -5.28 27.26 -19.44
C PRO A 192 -4.92 27.98 -18.14
N SER A 193 -4.40 29.20 -18.23
CA SER A 193 -4.24 30.07 -17.07
C SER A 193 -5.62 30.57 -16.67
N GLU A 194 -6.43 29.70 -16.05
CA GLU A 194 -7.68 30.15 -15.47
C GLU A 194 -7.34 31.20 -14.41
N GLY A 195 -7.86 32.41 -14.58
CA GLY A 195 -7.61 33.50 -13.66
C GLY A 195 -8.03 33.08 -12.26
N ARG A 196 -7.14 33.32 -11.28
CA ARG A 196 -7.32 33.05 -9.85
C ARG A 196 -8.78 33.32 -9.43
N PRO A 197 -9.63 32.29 -9.24
CA PRO A 197 -10.95 32.53 -8.69
C PRO A 197 -10.77 33.12 -7.30
N ALA A 198 -11.55 34.15 -6.97
CA ALA A 198 -11.59 34.66 -5.60
C ALA A 198 -11.93 33.48 -4.68
N GLY A 199 -11.07 33.21 -3.70
CA GLY A 199 -11.23 32.07 -2.81
C GLY A 199 -12.65 32.04 -2.25
N PRO A 200 -13.30 30.87 -2.21
CA PRO A 200 -14.69 30.78 -1.80
C PRO A 200 -14.85 31.36 -0.38
N PRO A 201 -15.92 32.13 -0.12
CA PRO A 201 -16.17 32.66 1.20
C PRO A 201 -16.29 31.49 2.19
N VAL A 202 -15.53 31.56 3.29
CA VAL A 202 -15.65 30.60 4.38
C VAL A 202 -17.10 30.64 4.86
N PRO A 203 -17.84 29.51 4.86
CA PRO A 203 -19.23 29.51 5.27
C PRO A 203 -19.34 30.05 6.70
N ALA A 204 -20.17 31.08 6.87
CA ALA A 204 -20.41 31.67 8.18
C ALA A 204 -20.98 30.60 9.13
N SER A 205 -20.44 30.49 10.35
CA SER A 205 -21.00 29.57 11.34
C SER A 205 -22.47 29.91 11.59
N PRO A 206 -23.39 28.93 11.54
CA PRO A 206 -24.74 29.13 12.04
C PRO A 206 -24.67 29.54 13.52
N GLY A 207 -25.50 30.49 13.95
CA GLY A 207 -25.43 31.15 15.26
C GLY A 207 -25.74 30.30 16.50
N GLY A 208 -25.39 29.01 16.50
CA GLY A 208 -25.47 28.13 17.65
C GLY A 208 -24.26 28.21 18.57
N GLU A 209 -24.37 27.59 19.75
CA GLU A 209 -23.27 27.42 20.69
C GLU A 209 -22.12 26.64 20.02
N ARG A 210 -20.91 27.22 20.04
CA ARG A 210 -19.76 26.60 19.39
C ARG A 210 -19.29 25.40 20.22
N PRO A 211 -19.03 24.24 19.60
CA PRO A 211 -18.51 23.08 20.33
C PRO A 211 -17.17 23.42 20.98
N ALA A 212 -16.81 22.73 22.07
CA ALA A 212 -15.52 22.90 22.73
C ALA A 212 -14.35 22.75 21.73
N PRO A 213 -13.24 23.51 21.92
CA PRO A 213 -12.02 23.28 21.18
C PRO A 213 -11.58 21.83 21.36
N VAL A 214 -11.12 21.20 20.27
CA VAL A 214 -10.54 19.85 20.30
C VAL A 214 -9.06 19.98 19.99
N THR A 215 -8.25 19.38 20.83
CA THR A 215 -6.81 19.22 20.64
C THR A 215 -6.53 17.98 19.79
N PRO A 216 -5.43 17.96 19.04
CA PRO A 216 -5.03 16.77 18.29
C PRO A 216 -4.95 15.48 19.15
N ALA A 217 -4.49 15.58 20.41
CA ALA A 217 -4.38 14.45 21.33
C ALA A 217 -5.73 13.84 21.75
N GLU A 218 -6.82 14.61 21.65
CA GLU A 218 -8.18 14.13 21.95
C GLU A 218 -8.80 13.38 20.76
N LEU A 219 -8.19 13.44 19.57
CA LEU A 219 -8.63 12.72 18.38
C LEU A 219 -8.12 11.28 18.41
N VAL A 220 -8.75 10.48 19.28
CA VAL A 220 -8.52 9.04 19.39
C VAL A 220 -9.85 8.30 19.33
N HIS A 221 -9.95 7.32 18.45
CA HIS A 221 -11.08 6.41 18.35
C HIS A 221 -10.70 5.07 18.95
N ARG A 222 -11.49 4.60 19.92
CA ARG A 222 -11.30 3.29 20.56
C ARG A 222 -12.52 2.40 20.33
N ASP A 223 -12.31 1.10 20.30
CA ASP A 223 -13.40 0.11 20.31
C ASP A 223 -14.01 -0.06 21.71
N GLY A 224 -14.91 -1.04 21.85
CA GLY A 224 -15.56 -1.36 23.13
C GLY A 224 -14.61 -1.87 24.21
N ASP A 225 -13.45 -2.41 23.83
CA ASP A 225 -12.42 -2.95 24.73
C ASP A 225 -11.35 -1.91 25.08
N GLY A 226 -11.46 -0.70 24.50
CA GLY A 226 -10.50 0.39 24.69
C GLY A 226 -9.28 0.32 23.76
N THR A 227 -9.25 -0.59 22.79
CA THR A 227 -8.19 -0.67 21.79
C THR A 227 -8.26 0.52 20.85
N GLU A 228 -7.13 1.20 20.61
CA GLU A 228 -7.07 2.33 19.68
C GLU A 228 -7.21 1.86 18.22
N LEU A 229 -8.27 2.32 17.59
CA LEU A 229 -8.59 2.04 16.19
C LEU A 229 -8.11 3.16 15.25
N ALA A 230 -8.18 4.41 15.70
CA ALA A 230 -7.63 5.55 14.97
C ALA A 230 -7.05 6.59 15.93
N TYR A 231 -6.00 7.28 15.51
CA TYR A 231 -5.31 8.27 16.33
C TYR A 231 -4.64 9.33 15.45
N VAL A 232 -4.24 10.47 16.04
CA VAL A 232 -3.53 11.55 15.35
C VAL A 232 -2.08 11.61 15.81
N ARG A 233 -1.16 11.80 14.86
CA ARG A 233 0.28 12.01 15.08
C ARG A 233 0.74 13.32 14.48
N LEU A 234 1.86 13.85 14.98
CA LEU A 234 2.63 14.83 14.24
C LEU A 234 3.46 14.07 13.20
N ASN A 235 3.36 14.44 11.93
CA ASN A 235 3.85 13.65 10.81
C ASN A 235 4.58 14.51 9.77
N LEU A 236 5.50 13.88 9.02
CA LEU A 236 6.11 14.38 7.80
C LEU A 236 6.21 13.23 6.80
N VAL A 237 5.74 13.46 5.57
CA VAL A 237 5.91 12.56 4.44
C VAL A 237 6.65 13.28 3.34
N LEU A 238 7.73 12.67 2.85
CA LEU A 238 8.49 13.10 1.69
C LEU A 238 8.37 12.03 0.61
N TYR A 239 7.90 12.40 -0.57
CA TYR A 239 7.91 11.57 -1.76
C TYR A 239 9.21 11.78 -2.51
N LEU A 240 9.88 10.67 -2.80
CA LEU A 240 11.20 10.62 -3.39
C LEU A 240 11.08 10.21 -4.86
N GLY A 241 11.94 10.81 -5.70
CA GLY A 241 11.95 10.52 -7.13
C GLY A 241 12.63 9.20 -7.51
N ALA A 242 13.36 8.62 -6.56
CA ALA A 242 14.16 7.41 -6.73
C ALA A 242 14.37 6.74 -5.36
N TYR A 243 14.86 5.50 -5.37
CA TYR A 243 15.22 4.78 -4.15
C TYR A 243 16.32 5.55 -3.40
N PRO A 244 16.22 5.70 -2.07
CA PRO A 244 17.31 6.27 -1.29
C PRO A 244 18.53 5.34 -1.34
N SER A 245 19.74 5.89 -1.40
CA SER A 245 20.97 5.10 -1.28
C SER A 245 21.21 4.69 0.17
N ARG A 246 22.09 3.70 0.40
CA ARG A 246 22.48 3.31 1.76
C ARG A 246 23.03 4.49 2.58
N GLU A 247 23.84 5.35 1.96
CA GLU A 247 24.38 6.54 2.64
C GLU A 247 23.28 7.53 3.00
N GLU A 248 22.30 7.72 2.12
CA GLU A 248 21.14 8.57 2.34
C GLU A 248 20.26 8.05 3.48
N LEU A 249 20.04 6.73 3.56
CA LEU A 249 19.31 6.08 4.66
C LEU A 249 20.01 6.32 6.00
N VAL A 250 21.33 6.09 6.07
CA VAL A 250 22.13 6.33 7.29
C VAL A 250 22.12 7.82 7.65
N GLY A 251 22.27 8.70 6.67
CA GLY A 251 22.18 10.15 6.85
C GLY A 251 20.82 10.58 7.42
N ALA A 252 19.73 10.04 6.88
CA ALA A 252 18.37 10.31 7.35
C ALA A 252 18.15 9.82 8.78
N PHE A 253 18.64 8.63 9.13
CA PHE A 253 18.59 8.12 10.50
C PHE A 253 19.36 9.02 11.47
N ARG A 254 20.61 9.41 11.13
CA ARG A 254 21.41 10.34 11.94
C ARG A 254 20.74 11.69 12.11
N ALA A 255 20.11 12.22 11.06
CA ALA A 255 19.34 13.46 11.13
C ALA A 255 18.16 13.31 12.10
N PHE A 256 17.39 12.23 11.96
CA PHE A 256 16.28 11.91 12.85
C PHE A 256 16.71 11.81 14.32
N ARG A 257 17.77 11.05 14.62
CA ARG A 257 18.34 10.92 15.98
C ARG A 257 18.83 12.25 16.54
N ARG A 258 19.43 13.11 15.72
CA ARG A 258 19.91 14.43 16.16
C ARG A 258 18.75 15.35 16.60
N HIS A 259 17.64 15.34 15.87
CA HIS A 259 16.48 16.18 16.18
C HIS A 259 15.59 15.55 17.26
N PHE A 260 15.54 14.23 17.33
CA PHE A 260 14.74 13.45 18.30
C PHE A 260 15.61 12.42 19.02
N PRO A 261 16.47 12.85 19.96
CA PRO A 261 17.33 11.96 20.75
C PRO A 261 16.51 11.28 21.87
N VAL A 262 15.61 10.41 21.46
CA VAL A 262 14.72 9.67 22.36
C VAL A 262 15.41 8.41 22.88
N ASP A 263 15.20 8.10 24.15
CA ASP A 263 15.66 6.85 24.76
C ASP A 263 14.69 5.71 24.42
N GLY A 264 15.17 4.46 24.45
CA GLY A 264 14.36 3.26 24.26
C GLY A 264 15.05 2.21 23.42
N ASP A 265 14.35 1.09 23.19
CA ASP A 265 14.81 0.05 22.28
C ASP A 265 14.58 0.51 20.83
N LEU A 266 15.62 0.51 20.00
CA LEU A 266 15.47 0.66 18.56
C LEU A 266 14.97 -0.66 17.97
N ILE A 267 13.74 -0.62 17.45
CA ILE A 267 13.15 -1.70 16.68
C ILE A 267 13.29 -1.33 15.20
N TRP A 268 13.78 -2.26 14.39
CA TRP A 268 13.96 -2.04 12.96
C TRP A 268 13.49 -3.23 12.14
N GLY A 269 13.11 -3.00 10.90
CA GLY A 269 12.75 -4.07 9.97
C GLY A 269 12.86 -3.59 8.53
N LEU A 270 13.22 -4.51 7.64
CA LEU A 270 13.24 -4.24 6.21
C LEU A 270 11.80 -4.18 5.70
N PRO A 271 11.45 -3.21 4.84
CA PRO A 271 10.15 -3.17 4.20
C PRO A 271 9.91 -4.48 3.43
N ALA A 272 8.71 -5.04 3.58
CA ALA A 272 8.30 -6.24 2.89
C ALA A 272 6.80 -6.18 2.61
N ARG A 273 6.35 -6.79 1.50
CA ARG A 273 4.95 -6.73 1.05
C ARG A 273 3.96 -7.35 2.05
N PHE A 274 4.36 -8.44 2.74
CA PHE A 274 3.45 -9.23 3.56
C PHE A 274 3.79 -9.18 5.05
N TYR A 275 5.08 -9.20 5.41
CA TYR A 275 5.50 -9.27 6.80
C TYR A 275 6.86 -8.62 7.01
N VAL A 276 6.92 -7.66 7.94
CA VAL A 276 8.18 -7.02 8.34
C VAL A 276 8.73 -7.76 9.55
N LYS A 277 9.79 -8.56 9.36
CA LYS A 277 10.56 -9.15 10.47
C LYS A 277 11.16 -8.01 11.29
N GLN A 278 10.72 -7.89 12.54
CA GLN A 278 11.21 -6.88 13.46
C GLN A 278 12.43 -7.41 14.21
N ASN A 279 13.51 -6.65 14.13
CA ASN A 279 14.76 -6.84 14.87
C ASN A 279 14.86 -5.78 15.95
N ARG A 280 15.54 -6.11 17.05
CA ARG A 280 15.85 -5.16 18.12
C ARG A 280 17.35 -4.92 18.12
N ALA A 281 17.75 -3.66 17.98
CA ALA A 281 19.16 -3.29 18.06
C ALA A 281 19.64 -3.28 19.51
N ALA A 282 20.95 -3.50 19.69
CA ALA A 282 21.59 -3.46 21.00
C ALA A 282 21.64 -2.03 21.61
N ASP A 283 21.59 -1.01 20.76
CA ASP A 283 21.70 0.40 21.13
C ASP A 283 20.78 1.27 20.23
N PRO A 284 20.11 2.31 20.75
CA PRO A 284 19.20 3.16 19.97
C PRO A 284 19.88 3.99 18.86
N ASP A 285 21.20 4.15 18.91
CA ASP A 285 22.00 4.82 17.88
C ASP A 285 22.71 3.81 16.95
N SER A 286 22.43 2.51 17.07
CA SER A 286 23.03 1.48 16.23
C SER A 286 22.66 1.66 14.75
N GLU A 287 23.66 1.48 13.90
CA GLU A 287 23.54 1.48 12.43
C GLU A 287 23.73 0.08 11.85
N GLU A 288 23.68 -0.98 12.66
CA GLU A 288 23.86 -2.38 12.20
C GLU A 288 22.87 -2.80 11.10
N TRP A 289 21.69 -2.19 11.08
CA TRP A 289 20.67 -2.40 10.07
C TRP A 289 21.11 -1.92 8.68
N ALA A 290 22.09 -1.01 8.59
CA ALA A 290 22.51 -0.42 7.32
C ALA A 290 23.11 -1.46 6.37
N ASP A 291 23.84 -2.44 6.91
CA ASP A 291 24.39 -3.55 6.13
C ASP A 291 23.31 -4.55 5.69
N ALA A 292 22.18 -4.57 6.40
CA ALA A 292 21.04 -5.39 6.05
C ALA A 292 20.17 -4.80 4.91
N VAL A 293 20.30 -3.50 4.59
CA VAL A 293 19.46 -2.88 3.55
C VAL A 293 19.73 -3.49 2.17
N ARG A 294 18.65 -3.97 1.56
CA ARG A 294 18.56 -4.60 0.23
C ARG A 294 17.12 -4.53 -0.28
N ALA A 295 16.91 -4.80 -1.58
CA ALA A 295 15.56 -5.03 -2.08
C ALA A 295 15.08 -6.43 -1.62
N ASP A 296 13.80 -6.61 -1.31
CA ASP A 296 13.23 -7.95 -1.16
C ASP A 296 12.79 -8.53 -2.52
N GLY A 297 12.31 -9.78 -2.54
CA GLY A 297 11.78 -10.40 -3.76
C GLY A 297 10.54 -9.71 -4.34
N SER A 298 9.90 -8.81 -3.57
CA SER A 298 8.82 -7.96 -4.09
C SER A 298 9.32 -6.65 -4.70
N GLY A 299 10.59 -6.29 -4.47
CA GLY A 299 11.26 -5.08 -4.93
C GLY A 299 11.27 -3.93 -3.93
N MET A 300 10.73 -4.14 -2.74
CA MET A 300 10.73 -3.15 -1.66
C MET A 300 12.14 -2.99 -1.10
N TYR A 301 12.62 -1.75 -0.97
CA TYR A 301 13.99 -1.44 -0.53
C TYR A 301 13.96 -0.41 0.58
N GLY A 302 14.71 -0.60 1.67
CA GLY A 302 14.90 0.45 2.66
C GLY A 302 14.81 -0.04 4.10
N ILE A 303 14.22 0.77 4.97
CA ILE A 303 14.19 0.50 6.41
C ILE A 303 12.98 1.17 7.08
N ARG A 304 12.37 0.43 8.02
CA ARG A 304 11.46 1.00 9.01
C ARG A 304 12.11 0.91 10.39
N LEU A 305 12.18 2.04 11.08
CA LEU A 305 12.79 2.20 12.40
C LEU A 305 11.74 2.75 13.37
N ALA A 306 11.74 2.27 14.61
CA ALA A 306 10.88 2.75 15.68
C ALA A 306 11.64 2.81 17.01
N ILE A 307 11.51 3.92 17.74
CA ILE A 307 11.99 4.08 19.12
C ILE A 307 10.83 4.62 19.96
N GLY A 308 10.18 3.72 20.70
CA GLY A 308 8.90 4.01 21.34
C GLY A 308 7.85 4.47 20.33
N ASP A 309 7.34 5.68 20.52
CA ASP A 309 6.31 6.31 19.69
C ASP A 309 6.85 7.11 18.47
N HIS A 310 8.16 7.08 18.24
CA HIS A 310 8.82 7.78 17.15
C HIS A 310 9.18 6.79 16.05
N VAL A 311 8.72 7.04 14.83
CA VAL A 311 8.95 6.17 13.67
C VAL A 311 9.62 6.95 12.56
N LEU A 312 10.61 6.32 11.92
CA LEU A 312 11.21 6.75 10.67
C LEU A 312 11.09 5.60 9.68
N ASN A 313 10.44 5.82 8.55
CA ASN A 313 10.21 4.81 7.53
C ASN A 313 10.70 5.34 6.18
N LEU A 314 11.74 4.73 5.61
CA LEU A 314 12.24 5.06 4.28
C LEU A 314 12.09 3.84 3.40
N CYS A 315 11.38 3.98 2.29
CA CYS A 315 11.08 2.86 1.40
C CYS A 315 11.17 3.28 -0.07
N GLY A 316 12.06 2.63 -0.81
CA GLY A 316 11.95 2.40 -2.22
C GLY A 316 10.80 1.42 -2.49
N VAL A 317 9.89 1.83 -3.36
CA VAL A 317 8.71 1.05 -3.72
C VAL A 317 8.81 0.70 -5.20
N PRO A 318 8.71 -0.58 -5.57
CA PRO A 318 8.91 -1.04 -6.94
C PRO A 318 7.75 -0.56 -7.80
N ASP A 319 7.79 -0.86 -9.10
CA ASP A 319 6.66 -0.57 -9.98
C ASP A 319 5.40 -1.32 -9.49
N ASN A 320 4.21 -0.86 -9.89
CA ASN A 320 2.98 -1.59 -9.61
C ASN A 320 2.82 -2.79 -10.57
N ASP A 321 1.74 -3.56 -10.42
CA ASP A 321 1.50 -4.74 -11.26
C ASP A 321 1.31 -4.40 -12.75
N ASP A 322 0.99 -3.14 -13.09
CA ASP A 322 0.89 -2.61 -14.46
C ASP A 322 2.25 -2.12 -15.01
N GLY A 323 3.33 -2.23 -14.23
CA GLY A 323 4.65 -1.71 -14.55
C GLY A 323 4.73 -0.18 -14.48
N GLU A 324 3.74 0.48 -13.87
CA GLU A 324 3.81 1.91 -13.61
C GLU A 324 4.71 2.18 -12.41
N PRO A 325 5.64 3.12 -12.55
CA PRO A 325 6.60 3.33 -11.51
C PRO A 325 5.96 4.08 -10.34
N ARG A 326 6.39 3.76 -9.12
CA ARG A 326 5.92 4.39 -7.88
C ARG A 326 6.96 5.33 -7.29
N ALA A 327 6.52 6.28 -6.48
CA ALA A 327 7.43 7.10 -5.69
C ALA A 327 7.97 6.26 -4.54
N ALA A 328 9.27 6.37 -4.31
CA ALA A 328 9.83 6.03 -3.00
C ALA A 328 9.38 7.07 -1.97
N PHE A 329 9.52 6.81 -0.68
CA PHE A 329 9.11 7.76 0.35
C PHE A 329 9.98 7.74 1.60
N CYS A 330 9.88 8.81 2.38
CA CYS A 330 10.36 8.93 3.74
C CYS A 330 9.23 9.48 4.62
N GLU A 331 8.80 8.71 5.62
CA GLU A 331 7.77 9.07 6.57
C GLU A 331 8.37 9.17 7.98
N VAL A 332 8.01 10.24 8.70
CA VAL A 332 8.39 10.47 10.10
C VAL A 332 7.12 10.63 10.91
N MET A 333 6.79 9.66 11.77
CA MET A 333 5.68 9.76 12.72
C MET A 333 6.19 10.04 14.13
N LEU A 334 5.61 11.02 14.78
CA LEU A 334 5.99 11.48 16.11
C LEU A 334 4.77 11.52 17.04
N PRO A 335 4.97 11.44 18.37
CA PRO A 335 3.95 11.83 19.33
C PRO A 335 3.33 13.18 18.96
N VAL A 336 2.03 13.31 19.20
CA VAL A 336 1.26 14.49 18.79
C VAL A 336 1.71 15.79 19.50
N ASP A 337 2.38 15.64 20.64
CA ASP A 337 2.94 16.70 21.48
C ASP A 337 4.44 16.94 21.25
N ALA A 338 5.07 16.24 20.31
CA ALA A 338 6.46 16.47 19.92
C ALA A 338 6.67 17.92 19.44
N ASP A 339 7.87 18.48 19.69
CA ASP A 339 8.16 19.87 19.34
C ASP A 339 8.14 20.09 17.81
N PRO A 340 7.17 20.87 17.28
CA PRO A 340 7.05 21.10 15.85
C PRO A 340 8.30 21.77 15.26
N ARG A 341 9.05 22.57 16.03
CA ARG A 341 10.26 23.24 15.54
C ARG A 341 11.36 22.25 15.17
N ARG A 342 11.45 21.14 15.91
CA ARG A 342 12.38 20.04 15.60
C ARG A 342 11.99 19.35 14.30
N LEU A 343 10.69 19.17 14.06
CA LEU A 343 10.21 18.62 12.78
C LEU A 343 10.53 19.55 11.60
N VAL A 344 10.42 20.87 11.75
CA VAL A 344 10.85 21.84 10.71
C VAL A 344 12.34 21.68 10.39
N ALA A 345 13.18 21.58 11.43
CA ALA A 345 14.61 21.41 11.26
C ALA A 345 14.97 20.07 10.60
N LEU A 346 14.30 18.99 11.03
CA LEU A 346 14.44 17.67 10.42
C LEU A 346 13.98 17.66 8.96
N ALA A 347 12.82 18.26 8.64
CA ALA A 347 12.30 18.31 7.27
C ALA A 347 13.29 19.01 6.32
N ALA A 348 13.87 20.13 6.76
CA ALA A 348 14.90 20.83 5.98
C ALA A 348 16.14 19.96 5.76
N GLU A 349 16.59 19.22 6.78
CA GLU A 349 17.77 18.35 6.66
C GLU A 349 17.51 17.12 5.78
N LEU A 350 16.38 16.44 5.95
CA LEU A 350 15.98 15.31 5.12
C LEU A 350 15.81 15.71 3.65
N ALA A 351 15.26 16.89 3.38
CA ALA A 351 15.10 17.39 2.02
C ALA A 351 16.42 17.73 1.31
N GLU A 352 17.52 17.90 2.07
CA GLU A 352 18.86 18.10 1.53
C GLU A 352 19.63 16.79 1.36
N LEU A 353 19.24 15.75 2.11
CA LEU A 353 19.86 14.42 2.07
C LEU A 353 19.21 13.51 1.03
N LEU A 354 17.89 13.59 0.87
CA LEU A 354 17.10 12.65 0.08
C LEU A 354 16.74 13.24 -1.29
N PRO A 355 16.49 12.39 -2.30
CA PRO A 355 16.04 12.82 -3.63
C PRO A 355 14.54 13.20 -3.61
N VAL A 356 14.19 14.22 -2.82
CA VAL A 356 12.80 14.65 -2.61
C VAL A 356 12.23 15.29 -3.87
N ARG A 357 11.04 14.86 -4.28
CA ARG A 357 10.20 15.53 -5.28
C ARG A 357 9.17 16.43 -4.62
N SER A 358 8.47 15.93 -3.62
CA SER A 358 7.53 16.72 -2.84
C SER A 358 7.38 16.16 -1.44
N GLY A 359 6.70 16.88 -0.57
CA GLY A 359 6.35 16.38 0.74
C GLY A 359 5.42 17.32 1.48
N HIS A 360 4.80 16.80 2.52
CA HIS A 360 3.92 17.56 3.40
C HIS A 360 4.10 17.10 4.84
N GLY A 361 3.84 17.99 5.80
CA GLY A 361 3.92 17.68 7.22
C GLY A 361 2.93 18.48 8.04
N GLY A 362 2.59 17.98 9.22
CA GLY A 362 1.53 18.52 10.06
C GLY A 362 0.89 17.44 10.91
N PHE A 363 -0.40 17.57 11.21
CA PHE A 363 -1.14 16.50 11.88
C PHE A 363 -1.73 15.54 10.84
N SER A 364 -1.51 14.25 11.03
CA SER A 364 -2.08 13.18 10.20
C SER A 364 -2.81 12.17 11.07
N ALA A 365 -3.96 11.69 10.60
CA ALA A 365 -4.74 10.67 11.27
C ALA A 365 -4.46 9.27 10.69
N TYR A 366 -4.18 8.31 11.56
CA TYR A 366 -3.81 6.94 11.21
C TYR A 366 -4.86 5.96 11.70
N ALA A 367 -5.04 4.87 10.95
CA ALA A 367 -5.79 3.71 11.38
C ALA A 367 -4.84 2.65 11.93
N SER A 368 -5.24 1.93 12.98
CA SER A 368 -4.54 0.72 13.40
C SER A 368 -4.84 -0.43 12.42
N SER A 369 -3.90 -1.37 12.29
CA SER A 369 -3.94 -2.43 11.29
C SER A 369 -5.14 -3.39 11.45
N SER A 370 -5.68 -3.55 12.66
CA SER A 370 -6.70 -4.55 12.99
C SER A 370 -8.15 -4.14 12.66
N ALA A 371 -8.43 -2.87 12.32
CA ALA A 371 -9.81 -2.39 12.18
C ALA A 371 -10.00 -1.29 11.11
N GLN A 372 -9.37 -1.46 9.94
CA GLN A 372 -9.26 -0.40 8.92
C GLN A 372 -10.61 0.26 8.56
N ARG A 373 -11.70 -0.50 8.40
CA ARG A 373 -12.97 0.07 7.90
C ARG A 373 -13.65 1.04 8.88
N SER A 374 -13.72 0.70 10.16
CA SER A 374 -14.32 1.58 11.18
C SER A 374 -13.42 2.77 11.48
N ALA A 375 -12.11 2.53 11.55
CA ALA A 375 -11.09 3.56 11.74
C ALA A 375 -11.15 4.64 10.65
N TYR A 376 -11.09 4.26 9.36
CA TYR A 376 -11.10 5.24 8.27
C TYR A 376 -12.44 5.97 8.12
N ARG A 377 -13.55 5.38 8.56
CA ARG A 377 -14.82 6.11 8.65
C ARG A 377 -14.76 7.23 9.69
N GLU A 378 -14.09 7.00 10.82
CA GLU A 378 -13.92 8.02 11.85
C GLU A 378 -12.91 9.09 11.41
N ILE A 379 -11.78 8.68 10.81
CA ILE A 379 -10.81 9.60 10.20
C ILE A 379 -11.48 10.51 9.17
N PHE A 380 -12.33 9.97 8.30
CA PHE A 380 -13.11 10.77 7.35
C PHE A 380 -13.98 11.83 8.04
N ARG A 381 -14.62 11.49 9.17
CA ARG A 381 -15.40 12.48 9.95
C ARG A 381 -14.49 13.55 10.54
N TRP A 382 -13.32 13.19 11.04
CA TRP A 382 -12.33 14.15 11.54
C TRP A 382 -11.88 15.09 10.44
N CYS A 383 -11.46 14.60 9.27
CA CYS A 383 -11.02 15.43 8.15
C CYS A 383 -12.12 16.39 7.65
N ARG A 384 -13.40 15.99 7.70
CA ARG A 384 -14.52 16.89 7.40
C ARG A 384 -14.72 17.99 8.44
N ARG A 385 -14.24 17.81 9.67
CA ARG A 385 -14.27 18.86 10.68
C ARG A 385 -12.98 19.68 10.69
N PHE A 386 -11.84 19.05 10.45
CA PHE A 386 -10.51 19.59 10.60
C PHE A 386 -9.78 19.58 9.26
N LEU A 387 -9.90 20.67 8.50
CA LEU A 387 -9.35 20.73 7.14
C LEU A 387 -7.81 20.72 7.10
N GLY A 388 -7.15 21.09 8.19
CA GLY A 388 -5.69 20.98 8.31
C GLY A 388 -5.19 19.59 8.71
N LEU A 389 -6.10 18.65 9.00
CA LEU A 389 -5.77 17.25 9.33
C LEU A 389 -5.60 16.43 8.05
N ASP A 390 -4.45 15.76 7.94
CA ASP A 390 -4.14 14.86 6.84
C ASP A 390 -4.57 13.40 7.13
N VAL A 391 -4.56 12.55 6.10
CA VAL A 391 -4.83 11.12 6.22
C VAL A 391 -3.50 10.37 6.08
N GLY A 392 -3.10 9.64 7.12
CA GLY A 392 -1.93 8.77 7.10
C GLY A 392 -2.20 7.52 6.26
N HIS A 393 -2.06 7.63 4.94
CA HIS A 393 -2.21 6.53 3.99
C HIS A 393 -1.29 6.76 2.78
N LEU A 394 -0.10 6.14 2.80
CA LEU A 394 0.95 6.38 1.81
C LEU A 394 0.73 5.64 0.50
N ASP A 395 0.37 4.34 0.57
CA ASP A 395 0.44 3.42 -0.57
C ASP A 395 -0.44 3.87 -1.75
N GLY A 396 -1.65 4.37 -1.46
CA GLY A 396 -2.60 4.80 -2.49
C GLY A 396 -2.16 6.02 -3.30
N TRP A 397 -1.03 6.66 -3.00
CA TRP A 397 -0.63 7.89 -3.70
C TRP A 397 0.72 7.83 -4.38
N LEU A 398 1.44 6.71 -4.26
CA LEU A 398 2.84 6.66 -4.69
C LEU A 398 2.99 6.81 -6.22
N VAL A 399 2.05 6.32 -7.01
CA VAL A 399 2.05 6.54 -8.48
C VAL A 399 1.87 8.04 -8.77
N SER A 400 0.81 8.65 -8.22
CA SER A 400 0.51 10.06 -8.43
C SER A 400 1.61 11.00 -7.91
N ALA A 401 2.20 10.69 -6.76
CA ALA A 401 3.22 11.50 -6.10
C ALA A 401 4.54 11.59 -6.88
N ARG A 402 4.75 10.74 -7.89
CA ARG A 402 5.89 10.85 -8.80
C ARG A 402 5.85 12.11 -9.66
N ARG A 403 4.65 12.55 -10.05
CA ARG A 403 4.44 13.63 -11.01
C ARG A 403 3.71 14.82 -10.40
N TRP A 404 2.96 14.59 -9.33
CA TRP A 404 2.04 15.57 -8.76
C TRP A 404 2.34 15.84 -7.30
N VAL A 405 1.98 17.07 -6.88
CA VAL A 405 1.93 17.44 -5.47
C VAL A 405 0.53 17.12 -4.95
N LEU A 406 0.44 16.25 -3.94
CA LEU A 406 -0.85 15.80 -3.41
C LEU A 406 -1.61 16.95 -2.70
N GLY A 407 -0.88 17.81 -1.97
CA GLY A 407 -1.46 19.01 -1.36
C GLY A 407 -0.48 19.71 -0.43
N ALA A 408 -0.95 20.82 0.16
CA ALA A 408 -0.20 21.56 1.16
C ALA A 408 -0.50 21.06 2.59
N GLY A 409 0.58 20.82 3.34
CA GLY A 409 0.54 20.65 4.79
C GLY A 409 0.84 21.95 5.54
N TRP A 410 1.02 21.84 6.85
CA TRP A 410 1.68 22.90 7.62
C TRP A 410 3.14 23.07 7.17
N LEU A 411 3.84 21.97 6.91
CA LEU A 411 5.07 21.95 6.14
C LEU A 411 4.74 21.49 4.73
N THR A 412 5.36 22.10 3.73
CA THR A 412 5.34 21.66 2.34
C THR A 412 6.78 21.68 1.83
N VAL A 413 7.25 20.57 1.29
CA VAL A 413 8.57 20.46 0.67
C VAL A 413 8.38 20.30 -0.82
N LEU A 414 9.15 21.06 -1.60
CA LEU A 414 9.20 20.95 -3.06
C LEU A 414 10.64 20.64 -3.46
N GLY A 415 10.79 19.55 -4.21
CA GLY A 415 12.03 19.20 -4.86
C GLY A 415 12.39 20.19 -5.98
N PRO A 416 13.62 20.12 -6.51
CA PRO A 416 14.12 21.09 -7.49
C PRO A 416 13.25 21.18 -8.75
N THR A 417 12.76 20.04 -9.23
CA THR A 417 11.91 19.96 -10.42
C THR A 417 10.60 20.73 -10.24
N PHE A 418 9.86 20.45 -9.17
CA PHE A 418 8.59 21.14 -8.88
C PHE A 418 8.79 22.62 -8.55
N ALA A 419 9.83 22.96 -7.78
CA ALA A 419 10.16 24.35 -7.46
C ALA A 419 10.48 25.16 -8.73
N THR A 420 11.26 24.59 -9.65
CA THR A 420 11.61 25.22 -10.93
C THR A 420 10.37 25.50 -11.77
N VAL A 421 9.50 24.51 -11.92
CA VAL A 421 8.28 24.64 -12.73
C VAL A 421 7.35 25.72 -12.18
N LEU A 422 7.14 25.78 -10.86
CA LEU A 422 6.32 26.82 -10.25
C LEU A 422 6.96 28.21 -10.39
N ALA A 423 8.28 28.31 -10.22
CA ALA A 423 9.00 29.57 -10.41
C ALA A 423 8.91 30.09 -11.85
N GLU A 424 8.94 29.22 -12.86
CA GLU A 424 8.77 29.58 -14.27
C GLU A 424 7.38 30.11 -14.59
N ARG A 425 6.33 29.64 -13.89
CA ARG A 425 4.95 30.07 -14.13
C ARG A 425 4.55 31.32 -13.35
N GLY A 426 5.04 31.48 -12.12
CA GLY A 426 4.55 32.49 -11.18
C GLY A 426 5.62 33.29 -10.46
N GLY A 427 6.91 33.01 -10.69
CA GLY A 427 8.01 33.57 -9.93
C GLY A 427 8.16 32.93 -8.54
N ALA A 428 9.03 33.54 -7.72
CA ALA A 428 9.23 33.10 -6.35
C ALA A 428 7.92 33.19 -5.54
N PRO A 429 7.62 32.22 -4.66
CA PRO A 429 6.40 32.22 -3.88
C PRO A 429 6.31 33.49 -3.04
N THR A 430 5.27 34.29 -3.29
CA THR A 430 4.95 35.49 -2.50
C THR A 430 3.59 35.28 -1.86
N PHE A 431 3.55 35.33 -0.54
CA PHE A 431 2.35 35.08 0.24
C PHE A 431 1.86 36.37 0.94
N ALA A 432 0.55 36.52 1.04
CA ALA A 432 -0.14 37.58 1.73
C ALA A 432 -0.10 37.37 3.25
N ASP A 433 -0.20 36.12 3.72
CA ASP A 433 -0.02 35.80 5.14
C ASP A 433 1.47 35.89 5.53
N PRO A 434 1.87 36.85 6.38
CA PRO A 434 3.27 37.04 6.76
C PRO A 434 3.81 35.94 7.68
N THR A 435 2.95 35.02 8.15
CA THR A 435 3.37 33.87 8.95
C THR A 435 3.83 32.69 8.09
N ILE A 436 3.64 32.76 6.77
CA ILE A 436 4.20 31.78 5.83
C ILE A 436 5.67 32.10 5.63
N GLU A 437 6.54 31.15 5.99
CA GLU A 437 7.97 31.24 5.79
C GLU A 437 8.39 30.35 4.62
N VAL A 438 9.26 30.88 3.77
CA VAL A 438 9.87 30.14 2.65
C VAL A 438 11.37 30.05 2.89
N ARG A 439 11.91 28.84 2.75
CA ARG A 439 13.33 28.57 2.87
C ARG A 439 13.83 27.83 1.63
N ASP A 440 14.78 28.43 0.94
CA ASP A 440 15.51 27.76 -0.13
C ASP A 440 16.41 26.66 0.42
N LEU A 441 16.45 25.53 -0.28
CA LEU A 441 17.31 24.39 0.00
C LEU A 441 18.51 24.41 -0.96
N ARG A 442 19.66 23.89 -0.54
CA ARG A 442 20.91 23.91 -1.32
C ARG A 442 20.78 23.17 -2.64
N GLY A 443 19.96 22.12 -2.70
CA GLY A 443 19.65 21.37 -3.92
C GLY A 443 18.76 22.11 -4.93
N GLY A 444 18.29 23.32 -4.64
CA GLY A 444 17.33 24.06 -5.49
C GLY A 444 15.86 23.74 -5.20
N GLY A 445 15.59 22.96 -4.16
CA GLY A 445 14.25 22.77 -3.61
C GLY A 445 13.83 23.90 -2.67
N VAL A 446 12.61 23.82 -2.16
CA VAL A 446 12.01 24.83 -1.27
C VAL A 446 11.26 24.13 -0.13
N LEU A 447 11.47 24.61 1.10
CA LEU A 447 10.62 24.28 2.26
C LEU A 447 9.72 25.48 2.58
N ILE A 448 8.42 25.24 2.58
CA ILE A 448 7.40 26.24 2.92
C ILE A 448 6.76 25.84 4.25
N ARG A 449 6.71 26.77 5.20
CA ARG A 449 6.06 26.58 6.50
C ARG A 449 4.86 27.52 6.63
N ALA A 450 3.66 26.95 6.63
CA ALA A 450 2.39 27.68 6.68
C ALA A 450 1.98 28.06 8.12
N GLY A 451 2.67 29.06 8.69
CA GLY A 451 2.43 29.52 10.06
C GLY A 451 3.41 28.95 11.09
N ALA A 452 3.33 29.44 12.33
CA ALA A 452 4.30 29.09 13.39
C ALA A 452 4.15 27.67 13.96
N ALA A 453 2.98 27.05 13.81
CA ALA A 453 2.65 25.72 14.33
C ALA A 453 1.56 25.07 13.45
N PRO A 454 1.47 23.72 13.41
CA PRO A 454 0.41 23.04 12.67
C PRO A 454 -0.97 23.38 13.26
N THR A 455 -1.97 23.54 12.39
CA THR A 455 -3.34 23.85 12.80
C THR A 455 -4.33 22.83 12.25
N LEU A 456 -5.35 22.48 13.03
CA LEU A 456 -6.39 21.54 12.59
C LEU A 456 -7.41 22.17 11.64
N GLY A 457 -7.62 23.50 11.69
CA GLY A 457 -8.68 24.14 10.90
C GLY A 457 -10.10 23.65 11.24
N ASP A 458 -10.54 23.84 12.49
CA ASP A 458 -11.87 23.39 12.97
C ASP A 458 -13.02 24.21 12.37
N VAL A 459 -13.66 23.67 11.35
CA VAL A 459 -14.79 24.30 10.64
C VAL A 459 -16.01 24.48 11.53
N ALA A 460 -16.22 23.60 12.52
CA ALA A 460 -17.33 23.73 13.46
C ALA A 460 -17.20 24.97 14.37
N ARG A 461 -15.99 25.56 14.41
CA ARG A 461 -15.68 26.80 15.14
C ARG A 461 -15.36 27.97 14.21
N ALA A 462 -15.62 27.83 12.90
CA ALA A 462 -15.22 28.78 11.84
C ALA A 462 -13.73 29.15 11.90
N ARG A 463 -12.86 28.15 12.11
CA ARG A 463 -11.41 28.31 12.00
C ARG A 463 -10.94 27.65 10.73
N PHE A 464 -10.68 28.44 9.70
CA PHE A 464 -10.12 27.96 8.44
C PHE A 464 -8.59 28.10 8.47
N PRO A 465 -7.83 27.10 7.98
CA PRO A 465 -6.36 27.14 8.00
C PRO A 465 -5.84 28.01 6.83
N HIS A 466 -6.01 29.33 6.93
CA HIS A 466 -5.73 30.28 5.85
C HIS A 466 -4.30 30.19 5.29
N ALA A 467 -3.28 30.10 6.15
CA ALA A 467 -1.90 29.98 5.70
C ALA A 467 -1.67 28.72 4.85
N GLN A 468 -2.23 27.57 5.27
CA GLN A 468 -2.11 26.31 4.52
C GLN A 468 -2.86 26.39 3.19
N ALA A 469 -4.05 27.02 3.17
CA ALA A 469 -4.81 27.21 1.94
C ALA A 469 -4.14 28.14 0.93
N GLU A 470 -3.42 29.16 1.42
CA GLU A 470 -2.65 30.03 0.54
C GLU A 470 -1.48 29.28 -0.11
N VAL A 471 -0.78 28.44 0.65
CA VAL A 471 0.24 27.53 0.10
C VAL A 471 -0.39 26.56 -0.89
N ASP A 472 -1.53 25.94 -0.56
CA ASP A 472 -2.20 24.98 -1.46
C ASP A 472 -2.60 25.61 -2.79
N HIS A 473 -2.98 26.89 -2.79
CA HIS A 473 -3.29 27.64 -3.99
C HIS A 473 -2.06 27.93 -4.85
N TYR A 474 -0.91 28.22 -4.23
CA TYR A 474 0.36 28.33 -4.94
C TYR A 474 0.75 27.01 -5.64
N LEU A 475 0.40 25.87 -5.04
CA LEU A 475 0.67 24.53 -5.58
C LEU A 475 -0.30 24.07 -6.67
N GLU A 476 -1.43 24.77 -6.86
CA GLU A 476 -2.53 24.36 -7.75
C GLU A 476 -2.09 23.86 -9.14
N PRO A 477 -1.11 24.49 -9.83
CA PRO A 477 -0.65 24.01 -11.13
C PRO A 477 -0.06 22.60 -11.12
N LEU A 478 0.45 22.13 -9.99
CA LEU A 478 1.07 20.80 -9.83
C LEU A 478 0.16 19.80 -9.10
N LYS A 479 -1.09 20.16 -8.81
CA LYS A 479 -2.01 19.24 -8.14
C LYS A 479 -2.59 18.23 -9.11
N LEU A 480 -2.86 17.03 -8.60
CA LEU A 480 -3.56 16.00 -9.34
C LEU A 480 -4.94 16.52 -9.81
N THR A 481 -5.12 16.58 -11.13
CA THR A 481 -6.40 16.99 -11.76
C THR A 481 -7.13 15.83 -12.43
N ARG A 482 -6.44 14.71 -12.65
CA ARG A 482 -6.96 13.52 -13.32
C ARG A 482 -6.53 12.26 -12.58
N TRP A 483 -7.44 11.31 -12.45
CA TRP A 483 -7.17 9.99 -11.87
C TRP A 483 -6.78 9.04 -13.00
N THR A 484 -5.65 8.35 -12.86
CA THR A 484 -5.12 7.47 -13.91
C THR A 484 -5.79 6.09 -13.88
N HIS A 485 -6.20 5.58 -12.71
CA HIS A 485 -6.70 4.22 -12.57
C HIS A 485 -8.17 4.20 -12.14
N THR A 486 -9.02 3.78 -13.06
CA THR A 486 -10.44 3.54 -12.80
C THR A 486 -10.80 2.17 -13.37
N ALA A 487 -10.71 1.12 -12.54
CA ALA A 487 -11.23 -0.19 -12.93
C ALA A 487 -12.74 -0.22 -12.71
N LEU A 488 -13.45 -0.95 -13.56
CA LEU A 488 -14.88 -1.22 -13.40
C LEU A 488 -15.02 -2.65 -12.88
N LEU A 489 -15.29 -2.80 -11.59
CA LEU A 489 -15.71 -4.06 -11.00
C LEU A 489 -17.20 -4.24 -11.23
N MET A 490 -17.57 -5.27 -11.98
CA MET A 490 -18.97 -5.65 -12.17
C MET A 490 -19.35 -6.67 -11.10
N MET A 491 -20.33 -6.34 -10.25
CA MET A 491 -20.96 -7.30 -9.31
C MET A 491 -22.47 -7.30 -9.54
N GLY A 492 -22.98 -8.37 -10.17
CA GLY A 492 -24.36 -8.44 -10.64
C GLY A 492 -24.65 -7.37 -11.71
N ASP A 493 -25.80 -6.70 -11.60
CA ASP A 493 -26.21 -5.61 -12.50
C ASP A 493 -25.59 -4.25 -12.13
N SER A 494 -24.64 -4.22 -11.18
CA SER A 494 -24.03 -3.00 -10.67
C SER A 494 -22.56 -2.89 -11.07
N ALA A 495 -22.21 -1.76 -11.66
CA ALA A 495 -20.85 -1.33 -11.96
C ALA A 495 -20.28 -0.53 -10.78
N TRP A 496 -19.14 -0.97 -10.26
CA TRP A 496 -18.38 -0.27 -9.22
C TRP A 496 -17.07 0.22 -9.81
N GLN A 497 -16.80 1.51 -9.70
CA GLN A 497 -15.51 2.06 -10.08
C GLN A 497 -14.56 1.88 -8.88
N VAL A 498 -13.46 1.17 -9.06
CA VAL A 498 -12.43 0.95 -8.05
C VAL A 498 -11.15 1.59 -8.57
N GLY A 499 -10.69 2.65 -7.90
CA GLY A 499 -9.41 3.28 -8.22
C GLY A 499 -8.32 2.79 -7.27
N GLY A 500 -7.15 2.44 -7.82
CA GLY A 500 -5.97 2.12 -7.00
C GLY A 500 -5.49 3.30 -6.16
N ASP A 501 -5.88 4.53 -6.52
CA ASP A 501 -5.48 5.76 -5.85
C ASP A 501 -6.51 6.30 -4.83
N GLU A 502 -7.57 5.54 -4.51
CA GLU A 502 -8.61 6.00 -3.59
C GLU A 502 -8.20 5.83 -2.12
N LEU A 503 -8.48 6.85 -1.31
CA LEU A 503 -8.35 6.71 0.14
C LEU A 503 -9.40 5.71 0.68
N PRO A 504 -9.07 4.93 1.73
CA PRO A 504 -9.97 3.93 2.28
C PRO A 504 -11.17 4.52 3.05
N GLY A 505 -12.16 3.68 3.36
CA GLY A 505 -13.27 4.02 4.25
C GLY A 505 -14.24 5.05 3.67
N GLY A 506 -14.38 6.21 4.33
CA GLY A 506 -15.30 7.26 3.89
C GLY A 506 -14.87 7.99 2.60
N PHE A 507 -13.64 7.73 2.13
CA PHE A 507 -13.06 8.34 0.96
C PHE A 507 -13.07 7.45 -0.29
N TYR A 508 -13.63 6.23 -0.22
CA TYR A 508 -13.69 5.19 -1.27
C TYR A 508 -14.57 5.55 -2.48
N ASP A 509 -14.64 6.84 -2.79
CA ASP A 509 -15.19 7.43 -3.99
C ASP A 509 -14.11 8.43 -4.46
N HIS A 510 -13.50 8.21 -5.62
CA HIS A 510 -12.49 9.09 -6.21
C HIS A 510 -12.88 10.57 -6.18
N ARG A 511 -14.17 10.91 -6.23
CA ARG A 511 -14.64 12.30 -6.10
C ARG A 511 -14.41 12.83 -4.68
N MET A 512 -14.61 12.01 -3.66
CA MET A 512 -14.35 12.36 -2.27
C MET A 512 -12.85 12.43 -1.99
N THR A 513 -12.04 11.53 -2.56
CA THR A 513 -10.58 11.63 -2.47
C THR A 513 -10.09 12.90 -3.15
N GLY A 514 -10.56 13.21 -4.36
CA GLY A 514 -10.20 14.44 -5.08
C GLY A 514 -10.68 15.71 -4.39
N ALA A 515 -11.90 15.70 -3.86
CA ALA A 515 -12.41 16.81 -3.06
C ALA A 515 -11.58 17.01 -1.79
N TRP A 516 -11.14 15.92 -1.14
CA TRP A 516 -10.26 16.00 0.03
C TRP A 516 -8.87 16.55 -0.31
N LEU A 517 -8.25 16.09 -1.42
CA LEU A 517 -6.97 16.64 -1.88
C LEU A 517 -7.09 18.13 -2.17
N ARG A 518 -8.24 18.60 -2.68
CA ARG A 518 -8.52 20.01 -2.97
C ARG A 518 -9.27 20.76 -1.86
N ARG A 519 -9.38 20.19 -0.65
CA ARG A 519 -10.23 20.71 0.44
C ARG A 519 -9.89 22.13 0.89
N LEU A 520 -8.66 22.58 0.65
CA LEU A 520 -8.21 23.93 0.98
C LEU A 520 -8.47 24.94 -0.14
N LEU A 521 -8.64 24.48 -1.38
CA LEU A 521 -9.02 25.29 -2.54
C LEU A 521 -10.54 25.41 -2.67
N ASP A 522 -11.23 24.28 -2.54
CA ASP A 522 -12.68 24.15 -2.61
C ASP A 522 -13.20 23.35 -1.40
N PRO A 523 -13.26 23.97 -0.21
CA PRO A 523 -13.81 23.32 0.97
C PRO A 523 -15.29 22.93 0.78
N ALA A 524 -16.04 23.62 -0.08
CA ALA A 524 -17.45 23.32 -0.29
C ALA A 524 -17.65 21.98 -1.01
N ALA A 525 -16.80 21.65 -2.00
CA ALA A 525 -16.83 20.35 -2.65
C ALA A 525 -16.61 19.19 -1.67
N PHE A 526 -15.68 19.34 -0.71
CA PHE A 526 -15.38 18.29 0.26
C PHE A 526 -16.39 18.22 1.41
N LEU A 527 -16.78 19.36 1.95
CA LEU A 527 -17.77 19.43 3.03
C LEU A 527 -19.18 19.09 2.56
N GLY A 528 -19.43 19.16 1.25
CA GLY A 528 -20.75 18.97 0.66
C GLY A 528 -21.76 20.04 1.10
N PRO A 529 -23.01 19.95 0.64
CA PRO A 529 -24.05 20.90 1.01
C PRO A 529 -24.33 20.83 2.52
N SER A 530 -24.46 21.99 3.15
CA SER A 530 -24.80 22.07 4.57
C SER A 530 -26.16 21.42 4.83
N VAL A 531 -26.46 21.09 6.09
CA VAL A 531 -27.80 20.59 6.46
C VAL A 531 -28.88 21.59 6.06
N LEU A 532 -28.58 22.90 6.13
CA LEU A 532 -29.47 23.96 5.68
C LEU A 532 -29.65 23.94 4.16
N ASP A 533 -28.59 23.77 3.38
CA ASP A 533 -28.67 23.70 1.92
C ASP A 533 -29.45 22.46 1.47
N ARG A 534 -29.24 21.32 2.14
CA ARG A 534 -30.01 20.09 1.91
C ARG A 534 -31.47 20.28 2.29
N GLY A 535 -31.74 20.92 3.42
CA GLY A 535 -33.10 21.26 3.85
C GLY A 535 -33.80 22.22 2.89
N ALA A 536 -33.11 23.25 2.42
CA ALA A 536 -33.61 24.21 1.43
C ALA A 536 -33.88 23.52 0.07
N ALA A 537 -32.98 22.65 -0.38
CA ALA A 537 -33.16 21.86 -1.59
C ALA A 537 -34.35 20.88 -1.48
N LEU A 538 -34.53 20.24 -0.32
CA LEU A 538 -35.68 19.37 -0.04
C LEU A 538 -36.99 20.17 0.03
N ARG A 539 -37.00 21.35 0.67
CA ARG A 539 -38.15 22.27 0.67
C ARG A 539 -38.50 22.72 -0.74
N HIS A 540 -37.52 23.15 -1.53
CA HIS A 540 -37.76 23.53 -2.92
C HIS A 540 -38.28 22.35 -3.79
N ARG A 541 -37.87 21.10 -3.51
CA ARG A 541 -38.43 19.92 -4.19
C ARG A 541 -39.86 19.59 -3.76
N THR A 542 -40.21 19.83 -2.50
CA THR A 542 -41.55 19.55 -1.95
C THR A 542 -42.54 20.69 -2.18
N GLU A 543 -42.06 21.92 -2.32
CA GLU A 543 -42.86 23.12 -2.63
C GLU A 543 -43.03 23.34 -4.14
N ARG A 544 -42.29 22.61 -5.00
CA ARG A 544 -42.64 22.52 -6.42
C ARG A 544 -44.02 21.83 -6.52
N PRO A 545 -45.07 22.51 -7.01
CA PRO A 545 -46.34 21.86 -7.27
C PRO A 545 -46.07 20.65 -8.15
N ALA A 546 -46.75 19.54 -7.91
CA ALA A 546 -46.76 18.38 -8.80
C ALA A 546 -47.33 18.80 -10.17
N LEU A 547 -46.51 19.48 -10.97
CA LEU A 547 -46.85 19.94 -12.31
C LEU A 547 -46.70 18.73 -13.23
N HIS A 548 -47.84 18.12 -13.47
CA HIS A 548 -48.20 17.25 -14.59
C HIS A 548 -47.46 15.92 -14.71
N ARG A 549 -48.12 14.86 -14.22
CA ARG A 549 -48.04 13.53 -14.82
C ARG A 549 -49.36 12.79 -14.65
N VAL A 550 -50.33 13.08 -15.54
CA VAL A 550 -51.34 12.07 -15.95
C VAL A 550 -51.72 12.20 -17.44
N ASP A 551 -51.70 13.39 -18.07
CA ASP A 551 -52.44 13.52 -19.36
C ASP A 551 -51.65 13.35 -20.68
N ASP A 552 -50.33 13.17 -20.67
CA ASP A 552 -49.52 13.06 -21.92
C ASP A 552 -48.92 11.68 -22.21
N LEU A 553 -49.37 10.61 -21.54
CA LEU A 553 -49.19 9.25 -22.07
C LEU A 553 -50.29 8.99 -23.11
N GLY A 554 -50.10 9.58 -24.29
CA GLY A 554 -50.79 9.21 -25.51
C GLY A 554 -50.55 7.72 -25.81
N LEU A 555 -51.35 6.86 -25.20
CA LEU A 555 -51.58 5.49 -25.63
C LEU A 555 -52.34 5.55 -26.97
N ALA A 556 -51.62 5.89 -28.04
CA ALA A 556 -52.04 5.55 -29.39
C ALA A 556 -51.99 4.03 -29.51
N GLY A 557 -53.15 3.44 -29.79
CA GLY A 557 -53.35 1.99 -29.84
C GLY A 557 -52.52 1.28 -30.92
N PRO A 558 -52.47 -0.06 -30.86
CA PRO A 558 -51.69 -0.86 -31.79
C PRO A 558 -52.32 -0.82 -33.19
N ALA A 559 -51.64 -0.16 -34.14
CA ALA A 559 -51.90 -0.34 -35.55
C ALA A 559 -51.30 -1.68 -36.00
N SER A 560 -52.16 -2.56 -36.49
CA SER A 560 -51.81 -3.85 -37.07
C SER A 560 -50.99 -3.68 -38.35
N ALA A 561 -49.90 -4.42 -38.48
CA ALA A 561 -49.34 -4.77 -39.79
C ALA A 561 -48.74 -6.17 -39.74
N ALA A 562 -49.38 -7.07 -40.49
CA ALA A 562 -48.94 -8.42 -40.74
C ALA A 562 -47.86 -8.45 -41.83
N SER A 563 -46.99 -9.47 -41.73
CA SER A 563 -46.42 -10.27 -42.82
C SER A 563 -45.61 -9.56 -43.94
N ALA A 564 -44.31 -9.85 -43.99
CA ALA A 564 -43.72 -10.52 -45.16
C ALA A 564 -42.33 -11.12 -44.85
N ALA A 565 -42.16 -12.38 -45.19
CA ALA A 565 -40.90 -13.10 -45.27
C ALA A 565 -40.13 -12.75 -46.56
N SER A 566 -38.78 -12.86 -46.52
CA SER A 566 -37.94 -13.70 -47.42
C SER A 566 -36.56 -13.09 -47.67
N HIS A 567 -35.52 -13.95 -47.61
CA HIS A 567 -34.20 -13.90 -48.28
C HIS A 567 -33.29 -12.70 -47.94
N VAL A 568 -32.03 -12.85 -47.54
CA VAL A 568 -30.95 -13.82 -47.83
C VAL A 568 -30.13 -14.07 -46.57
#